data_AF-A0A523DG07-F1
#
_entry.id   AF-A0A523DG07-F1
#
_cell.length_a   1.000
_cell.length_b   1.000
_cell.length_c   1.000
_cell.angle_alpha   90.00
_cell.angle_beta   90.00
_cell.angle_gamma   90.00
#
_symmetry.space_group_name_H-M   'P 1'
#
loop_
_entity.id
_entity.type
_entity.pdbx_description
1 polymer ?
#
loop_
_entity_poly.entity_id
_entity_poly.type
_entity_poly.pdbx_seq_one_letter_code
_entity_poly.pdbx_strand_id
1 'polypeptide(L)' 'MPLHVHPTDTVLVFLEGGTISTTQEDGTEDTTTYSENEIAFLPAGTAHTTRVVNGSPRVMFYELKD' A
#
# COMPACT_ATOMS: atom_id res chain seq x y z
N MET A 1 -5.79 -4.77 4.66
CA MET A 1 -5.11 -6.01 5.08
C MET A 1 -4.80 -5.95 6.56
N PRO A 2 -4.79 -7.10 7.27
CA PRO A 2 -4.25 -7.16 8.64
C PRO A 2 -2.76 -6.79 8.64
N LEU A 3 -2.17 -6.68 9.83
CA LEU A 3 -0.76 -6.31 9.99
C LEU A 3 0.14 -7.29 9.23
N HIS A 4 1.00 -6.74 8.38
CA HIS A 4 2.00 -7.49 7.61
C HIS A 4 3.22 -6.61 7.34
N VAL A 5 4.30 -7.25 6.92
CA VAL A 5 5.59 -6.62 6.62
C VAL A 5 5.97 -6.93 5.18
N HIS A 6 6.48 -5.94 4.45
CA HIS A 6 7.10 -6.12 3.14
C HIS A 6 8.60 -6.44 3.32
N PRO A 7 9.05 -7.70 3.13
CA PRO A 7 10.45 -8.07 3.40
C PRO A 7 11.42 -7.54 2.34
N THR A 8 10.93 -7.16 1.17
CA THR A 8 11.71 -6.58 0.07
C THR A 8 11.07 -5.29 -0.43
N ASP A 9 11.85 -4.51 -1.18
CA ASP A 9 11.34 -3.34 -1.87
C ASP A 9 10.17 -3.74 -2.76
N THR A 10 9.06 -3.04 -2.62
CA THR A 10 7.80 -3.39 -3.27
C THR A 10 7.27 -2.21 -4.08
N VAL A 11 7.03 -2.43 -5.37
CA VAL A 11 6.35 -1.47 -6.24
C VAL A 11 4.87 -1.79 -6.32
N LEU A 12 4.02 -0.80 -6.11
CA LEU A 12 2.58 -0.90 -6.22
C LEU A 12 2.14 -0.21 -7.51
N VAL A 13 1.35 -0.91 -8.32
CA VAL A 13 0.73 -0.34 -9.52
C VAL A 13 -0.78 -0.40 -9.35
N PHE A 14 -1.42 0.77 -9.30
CA PHE A 14 -2.86 0.90 -9.15
C PHE A 14 -3.53 0.74 -10.51
N LEU A 15 -4.13 -0.42 -10.77
CA LEU A 15 -4.97 -0.65 -11.96
C LEU A 15 -6.32 0.06 -11.85
N GLU A 16 -6.80 0.27 -10.64
CA GLU A 16 -7.94 1.12 -10.31
C GLU A 16 -7.62 1.86 -9.00
N GLY A 17 -7.88 3.16 -8.97
CA GLY A 17 -7.60 4.02 -7.82
C GLY A 17 -8.58 3.86 -6.66
N GLY A 18 -8.31 4.58 -5.57
CA GLY A 18 -9.15 4.58 -4.38
C GLY A 18 -8.47 5.29 -3.21
N THR A 19 -9.21 5.47 -2.13
CA THR A 19 -8.68 6.05 -0.90
C THR A 19 -8.41 4.95 0.10
N ILE A 20 -7.16 4.86 0.56
CA ILE A 20 -6.68 3.85 1.50
C ILE A 20 -6.23 4.56 2.78
N SER A 21 -6.72 4.07 3.92
CA SER A 21 -6.14 4.35 5.23
C SER A 21 -5.06 3.30 5.52
N THR A 22 -3.90 3.77 5.97
CA THR A 22 -2.76 2.95 6.36
C THR A 22 -2.43 3.26 7.82
N THR A 23 -2.37 2.23 8.66
CA THR A 23 -1.91 2.35 10.05
C THR A 23 -0.54 1.73 10.19
N GLN A 24 0.43 2.53 10.62
CA GLN A 24 1.81 2.12 10.90
C GLN A 24 1.92 1.35 12.22
N GLU A 25 3.07 0.74 12.50
CA GLU A 25 3.31 -0.01 13.74
C GLU A 25 3.20 0.84 15.02
N ASP A 26 3.52 2.13 14.93
CA ASP A 26 3.41 3.07 16.04
C ASP A 26 1.96 3.55 16.29
N GLY A 27 1.01 3.09 15.48
CA GLY A 27 -0.40 3.46 15.54
C GLY A 27 -0.75 4.73 14.76
N THR A 28 0.21 5.41 14.14
CA THR A 28 -0.07 6.55 13.26
C THR A 28 -0.90 6.10 12.07
N GLU A 29 -1.95 6.87 11.75
CA GLU A 29 -2.87 6.59 10.64
C GLU A 29 -2.80 7.71 9.60
N ASP A 30 -2.55 7.33 8.35
CA ASP A 30 -2.54 8.24 7.20
C ASP A 30 -3.57 7.79 6.17
N THR A 31 -4.22 8.76 5.51
CA THR A 31 -5.14 8.50 4.41
C THR A 31 -4.56 9.03 3.11
N THR A 32 -4.39 8.14 2.12
CA THR A 32 -3.87 8.49 0.79
C THR A 32 -4.90 8.13 -0.28
N THR A 33 -5.09 9.02 -1.26
CA THR A 33 -5.90 8.73 -2.44
C THR A 33 -4.98 8.48 -3.62
N TYR A 34 -5.11 7.31 -4.22
CA TYR A 34 -4.36 6.90 -5.41
C TYR A 34 -5.26 6.94 -6.64
N SER A 35 -4.69 7.35 -7.77
CA SER A 35 -5.34 7.39 -9.07
C SER A 35 -5.10 6.10 -9.86
N GLU A 36 -5.87 5.90 -10.93
CA GLU A 36 -5.59 4.86 -11.91
C GLU A 36 -4.20 5.07 -12.56
N ASN A 37 -3.46 3.98 -12.74
CA ASN A 37 -2.08 3.92 -13.25
C ASN A 37 -1.03 4.63 -12.38
N GLU A 38 -1.40 5.04 -11.16
CA GLU A 38 -0.43 5.58 -10.21
C GLU A 38 0.50 4.49 -9.70
N ILE A 39 1.75 4.87 -9.43
CA ILE A 39 2.80 3.99 -8.92
C ILE A 39 3.21 4.50 -7.54
N ALA A 40 3.24 3.59 -6.58
CA ALA A 40 3.79 3.85 -5.25
C ALA A 40 4.94 2.88 -4.94
N PHE A 41 5.80 3.28 -4.03
CA PHE A 41 6.95 2.49 -3.60
C PHE A 41 6.91 2.29 -2.09
N LEU A 42 7.10 1.06 -1.65
CA LEU A 42 7.27 0.70 -0.25
C LEU A 42 8.69 0.13 -0.07
N PRO A 43 9.54 0.78 0.74
CA PRO A 43 10.83 0.22 1.11
C PRO A 43 10.71 -1.12 1.84
N ALA A 44 11.69 -1.99 1.68
CA ALA A 44 11.86 -3.19 2.50
C ALA A 44 11.79 -2.86 3.99
N GLY A 45 11.09 -3.70 4.76
CA GLY A 45 10.84 -3.51 6.18
C GLY A 45 9.59 -2.69 6.51
N THR A 46 8.89 -2.13 5.52
CA THR A 46 7.63 -1.41 5.77
C THR A 46 6.59 -2.37 6.36
N ALA A 47 6.07 -2.04 7.53
CA ALA A 47 5.08 -2.82 8.27
C ALA A 47 3.83 -2.00 8.55
N HIS A 48 2.65 -2.47 8.14
CA HIS A 48 1.41 -1.71 8.30
C HIS A 48 0.14 -2.57 8.21
N THR A 49 -0.98 -1.98 8.61
CA THR A 49 -2.33 -2.45 8.24
C THR A 49 -2.92 -1.50 7.19
N THR A 50 -3.82 -2.01 6.35
CA THR A 50 -4.54 -1.17 5.38
C THR A 50 -6.05 -1.36 5.46
N ARG A 51 -6.79 -0.29 5.17
CA ARG A 51 -8.23 -0.33 4.99
C ARG A 51 -8.64 0.54 3.81
N VAL A 52 -9.50 0.00 2.95
CA VAL A 52 -10.14 0.82 1.91
C VAL A 52 -11.19 1.71 2.57
N VAL A 53 -11.07 3.02 2.33
CA VAL A 53 -12.00 4.05 2.82
C VAL A 53 -12.99 4.45 1.72
N ASN A 54 -12.54 4.52 0.47
CA ASN A 54 -13.37 4.85 -0.68
C ASN A 54 -12.91 4.13 -1.96
N GLY A 55 -13.86 3.79 -2.84
CA GLY A 55 -13.60 3.10 -4.09
C GLY A 55 -13.38 1.60 -3.92
N SER A 56 -12.88 0.98 -4.98
CA SER A 56 -12.58 -0.45 -5.05
C SER A 56 -11.19 -0.65 -5.68
N PRO A 57 -10.12 -0.19 -5.02
CA PRO A 57 -8.80 -0.17 -5.62
C PRO A 57 -8.34 -1.58 -6.01
N ARG A 58 -7.72 -1.69 -7.18
CA ARG A 58 -7.10 -2.92 -7.68
C ARG A 58 -5.63 -2.65 -7.88
N VAL A 59 -4.80 -3.41 -7.19
CA VAL A 59 -3.36 -3.11 -7.09
C VAL A 59 -2.55 -4.36 -7.40
N MET A 60 -1.54 -4.20 -8.26
CA MET A 60 -0.49 -5.21 -8.46
C MET A 60 0.70 -4.87 -7.58
N PHE A 61 1.21 -5.87 -6.88
CA PHE A 61 2.40 -5.76 -6.05
C PHE A 61 3.56 -6.46 -6.77
N TYR A 62 4.66 -5.75 -6.96
CA TYR A 62 5.90 -6.28 -7.51
C TYR A 62 6.96 -6.24 -6.43
N GLU A 63 7.23 -7.40 -5.84
CA GLU A 63 8.28 -7.58 -4.84
C GLU A 63 9.62 -7.80 -5.56
N LEU A 64 10.58 -6.91 -5.33
CA LEU A 64 11.90 -7.00 -5.93
C LEU A 64 12.71 -8.08 -5.23
N LYS A 65 13.56 -8.78 -6.00
CA LYS A 65 14.53 -9.73 -5.50
C LYS A 65 15.92 -9.25 -5.85
N ASP A 66 16.87 -9.55 -4.96
CA ASP A 66 18.30 -9.40 -5.23
C ASP A 66 18.79 -10.37 -6.31
#